data_AF-A0A0Q8HI64-F1
#
_entry.id   AF-A0A0Q8HI64-F1
#
_cell.length_a   1.000
_cell.length_b   1.000
_cell.length_c   1.000
_cell.angle_alpha   90.00
_cell.angle_beta   90.00
_cell.angle_gamma   90.00
#
_symmetry.space_group_name_H-M   'P 1'
#
loop_
_entity.id
_entity.type
_entity.pdbx_description
1 polymer ?
#
loop_
_entity_poly.entity_id
_entity_poly.type
_entity_poly.pdbx_seq_one_letter_code
_entity_poly.pdbx_strand_id
1 'polypeptide(L)'
;MGEYEPSYADDYPFESDEERPPAPVNWNLLDAEEAEIHWRDLDAWVTWLKVTFGLPPAVVPPYWHRHDELIWELSALHTHFLSCYTTNGSPSAPVVWMRDFADARIRLRDWVAVCGTRLDRDRPTRQTRWPGEAELPTVGEVEIRDRTGDFEEFVRADVLRRRRLQHLIDTTDS
;
A
#
# COMPACT_ATOMS: atom_id res chain seq x y z
N MET A 1 -3.41 -42.19 44.68
CA MET A 1 -3.78 -41.80 43.30
C MET A 1 -3.74 -40.29 43.31
N GLY A 2 -2.61 -39.72 42.88
CA GLY A 2 -2.39 -38.28 42.93
C GLY A 2 -3.18 -37.63 41.80
N GLU A 3 -4.09 -36.74 42.16
CA GLU A 3 -4.80 -35.91 41.19
C GLU A 3 -3.84 -34.81 40.74
N TYR A 4 -3.44 -34.90 39.48
CA TYR A 4 -2.70 -33.86 38.78
C TYR A 4 -3.73 -32.84 38.27
N GLU A 5 -3.94 -31.76 39.00
CA GLU A 5 -4.59 -30.58 38.43
C GLU A 5 -3.55 -29.85 37.57
N PRO A 6 -3.77 -29.71 36.24
CA PRO A 6 -2.92 -28.87 35.43
C PRO A 6 -3.16 -27.42 35.85
N SER A 7 -2.15 -26.83 36.48
CA SER A 7 -2.00 -25.39 36.62
C SER A 7 -1.94 -24.78 35.23
N TYR A 8 -3.10 -24.37 34.68
CA TYR A 8 -3.20 -23.49 33.53
C TYR A 8 -2.77 -22.07 33.92
N ALA A 9 -1.51 -21.92 34.30
CA ALA A 9 -0.81 -20.65 34.29
C ALA A 9 -0.02 -20.64 32.98
N ASP A 10 -0.65 -20.13 31.94
CA ASP A 10 0.08 -19.55 30.83
C ASP A 10 -0.69 -18.31 30.39
N ASP A 11 -0.30 -17.20 31.03
CA ASP A 11 -0.41 -15.85 30.51
C ASP A 11 0.25 -15.79 29.13
N TYR A 12 -0.46 -16.21 28.09
CA TYR A 12 -0.20 -15.74 26.74
C TYR A 12 -1.26 -14.70 26.42
N PRO A 13 -1.01 -13.40 26.66
CA PRO A 13 -1.64 -12.37 25.87
C PRO A 13 -1.05 -12.52 24.46
N PHE A 14 -1.60 -13.46 23.70
CA PHE A 14 -1.67 -13.28 22.26
C PHE A 14 -2.69 -12.15 22.11
N GLU A 15 -2.24 -10.91 22.31
CA GLU A 15 -2.95 -9.75 21.77
C GLU A 15 -2.99 -10.02 20.27
N SER A 16 -4.06 -10.69 19.83
CA SER A 16 -4.32 -10.90 18.42
C SER A 16 -4.34 -9.51 17.80
N ASP A 17 -3.51 -9.28 16.78
CA ASP A 17 -3.54 -8.06 15.96
C ASP A 17 -4.97 -7.73 15.46
N GLU A 18 -5.92 -8.67 15.56
CA GLU A 18 -7.36 -8.51 15.39
C GLU A 18 -8.00 -7.39 16.24
N GLU A 19 -7.42 -6.96 17.36
CA GLU A 19 -8.01 -5.92 18.22
C GLU A 19 -7.60 -4.49 17.86
N ARG A 20 -6.51 -4.29 17.09
CA ARG A 20 -6.12 -2.93 16.71
C ARG A 20 -6.99 -2.45 15.54
N PRO A 21 -7.75 -1.36 15.70
CA PRO A 21 -8.55 -0.85 14.60
C PRO A 21 -7.64 -0.47 13.43
N PRO A 22 -8.07 -0.71 12.17
CA PRO A 22 -7.26 -0.39 11.01
C PRO A 22 -6.96 1.11 10.98
N ALA A 23 -5.68 1.45 11.02
CA ALA A 23 -5.21 2.83 11.03
C ALA A 23 -4.85 3.31 9.61
N PRO A 24 -4.97 4.63 9.33
CA PRO A 24 -4.48 5.19 8.08
C PRO A 24 -2.96 5.00 7.94
N VAL A 25 -2.53 4.55 6.76
CA VAL A 25 -1.10 4.36 6.46
C VAL A 25 -0.50 5.69 6.00
N ASN A 26 0.48 6.20 6.73
CA ASN A 26 1.28 7.34 6.30
C ASN A 26 2.67 6.88 5.84
N TRP A 27 2.82 6.65 4.53
CA TRP A 27 4.04 6.14 3.89
C TRP A 27 5.31 6.96 4.18
N ASN A 28 5.17 8.23 4.53
CA ASN A 28 6.32 9.11 4.84
C ASN A 28 6.89 8.88 6.24
N LEU A 29 6.12 8.27 7.14
CA LEU A 29 6.49 8.09 8.55
C LEU A 29 6.90 6.65 8.88
N LEU A 30 6.65 5.70 7.98
CA LEU A 30 6.98 4.30 8.21
C LEU A 30 8.48 4.09 8.29
N ASP A 31 8.91 3.28 9.26
CA ASP A 31 10.26 2.74 9.26
C ASP A 31 10.44 1.68 8.15
N ALA A 32 11.60 1.05 8.11
CA ALA A 32 11.92 0.08 7.08
C ALA A 32 11.13 -1.24 7.18
N GLU A 33 10.84 -1.70 8.41
CA GLU A 33 10.12 -2.94 8.67
C GLU A 33 8.61 -2.74 8.46
N GLU A 34 8.06 -1.66 9.01
CA GLU A 34 6.67 -1.26 8.80
C GLU A 34 6.36 -1.05 7.31
N ALA A 35 7.26 -0.36 6.58
CA ALA A 35 7.08 -0.16 5.15
C ALA A 35 7.06 -1.49 4.38
N GLU A 36 7.92 -2.44 4.72
CA GLU A 36 7.95 -3.75 4.07
C GLU A 36 6.61 -4.49 4.26
N ILE A 37 6.08 -4.53 5.48
CA ILE A 37 4.78 -5.14 5.79
C ILE A 37 3.67 -4.46 4.98
N HIS A 38 3.58 -3.13 5.06
CA HIS A 38 2.54 -2.38 4.36
C HIS A 38 2.60 -2.54 2.84
N TRP A 39 3.80 -2.61 2.25
CA TRP A 39 3.96 -2.88 0.81
C TRP A 39 3.38 -4.24 0.43
N ARG A 40 3.72 -5.28 1.19
CA ARG A 40 3.27 -6.66 0.91
C ARG A 40 1.77 -6.81 1.07
N ASP A 41 1.21 -6.27 2.15
CA ASP A 41 -0.21 -6.31 2.42
C ASP A 41 -1.00 -5.58 1.33
N LEU A 42 -0.52 -4.40 0.93
CA LEU A 42 -1.17 -3.65 -0.14
C LEU A 42 -1.09 -4.37 -1.47
N ASP A 43 0.04 -4.99 -1.83
CA ASP A 43 0.17 -5.73 -3.10
C ASP A 43 -0.74 -6.95 -3.18
N ALA A 44 -0.84 -7.70 -2.09
CA ALA A 44 -1.76 -8.82 -1.97
C ALA A 44 -3.22 -8.35 -2.11
N TRP A 45 -3.57 -7.28 -1.40
CA TRP A 45 -4.93 -6.73 -1.44
C TRP A 45 -5.28 -6.12 -2.82
N VAL A 46 -4.38 -5.38 -3.45
CA VAL A 46 -4.58 -4.83 -4.81
C VAL A 46 -4.75 -5.96 -5.83
N THR A 47 -3.96 -7.03 -5.70
CA THR A 47 -4.08 -8.21 -6.55
C THR A 47 -5.45 -8.88 -6.36
N TRP A 48 -5.89 -9.06 -5.11
CA TRP A 48 -7.24 -9.54 -4.81
C TRP A 48 -8.33 -8.62 -5.38
N LEU A 49 -8.22 -7.30 -5.18
CA LEU A 49 -9.20 -6.30 -5.64
C LEU A 49 -9.35 -6.35 -7.16
N LYS A 50 -8.22 -6.38 -7.89
CA LYS A 50 -8.19 -6.46 -9.35
C LYS A 50 -8.86 -7.73 -9.86
N VAL A 51 -8.61 -8.88 -9.23
CA VAL A 51 -9.19 -10.17 -9.65
C VAL A 51 -10.68 -10.23 -9.31
N THR A 52 -11.06 -9.87 -8.09
CA THR A 52 -12.43 -9.94 -7.58
C THR A 52 -13.40 -9.05 -8.35
N PHE A 53 -12.97 -7.83 -8.70
CA PHE A 53 -13.83 -6.86 -9.39
C PHE A 53 -13.55 -6.75 -10.91
N GLY A 54 -12.67 -7.59 -11.45
CA GLY A 54 -12.34 -7.59 -12.88
C GLY A 54 -11.79 -6.24 -13.38
N LEU A 55 -10.92 -5.61 -12.60
CA LEU A 55 -10.47 -4.25 -12.90
C LEU A 55 -9.52 -4.25 -14.11
N PRO A 56 -9.78 -3.38 -15.12
CA PRO A 56 -8.87 -3.24 -16.25
C PRO A 56 -7.63 -2.41 -15.87
N PRO A 57 -6.55 -2.48 -16.67
CA PRO A 57 -5.33 -1.68 -16.47
C PRO A 57 -5.59 -0.16 -16.41
N ALA A 58 -6.68 0.31 -17.02
CA ALA A 58 -7.11 1.71 -16.96
C ALA A 58 -7.60 2.16 -15.57
N VAL A 59 -7.85 1.23 -14.65
CA VAL A 59 -8.24 1.51 -13.25
C VAL A 59 -7.10 1.14 -12.31
N VAL A 60 -6.54 -0.05 -12.44
CA VAL A 60 -5.36 -0.48 -11.68
C VAL A 60 -4.32 -1.03 -12.65
N PRO A 61 -3.27 -0.26 -12.97
CA PRO A 61 -2.23 -0.65 -13.91
C PRO A 61 -1.23 -1.62 -13.25
N PRO A 62 -0.44 -2.38 -14.03
CA PRO A 62 0.54 -3.30 -13.47
C PRO A 62 1.57 -2.63 -12.56
N TYR A 63 2.07 -1.45 -12.94
CA TYR A 63 3.11 -0.70 -12.20
C TYR A 63 2.51 0.35 -11.26
N TRP A 64 1.35 0.07 -10.66
CA TRP A 64 0.69 1.00 -9.72
C TRP A 64 1.60 1.42 -8.56
N HIS A 65 2.51 0.53 -8.13
CA HIS A 65 3.47 0.76 -7.04
C HIS A 65 4.54 1.80 -7.36
N ARG A 66 4.62 2.29 -8.60
CA ARG A 66 5.54 3.35 -9.01
C ARG A 66 4.91 4.75 -9.00
N HIS A 67 3.64 4.85 -8.66
CA HIS A 67 2.88 6.09 -8.71
C HIS A 67 2.30 6.42 -7.34
N ASP A 68 2.85 7.46 -6.72
CA ASP A 68 2.46 7.89 -5.37
C ASP A 68 0.94 8.14 -5.28
N GLU A 69 0.34 8.77 -6.29
CA GLU A 69 -1.09 9.02 -6.33
C GLU A 69 -1.94 7.74 -6.27
N LEU A 70 -1.46 6.65 -6.87
CA LEU A 70 -2.13 5.34 -6.81
C LEU A 70 -1.87 4.68 -5.46
N ILE A 71 -0.64 4.76 -4.95
CA ILE A 71 -0.28 4.23 -3.63
C ILE A 71 -1.17 4.84 -2.55
N TRP A 72 -1.33 6.16 -2.53
CA TRP A 72 -2.16 6.86 -1.54
C TRP A 72 -3.64 6.47 -1.65
N GLU A 73 -4.22 6.51 -2.85
CA GLU A 73 -5.63 6.17 -3.06
C GLU A 73 -5.93 4.70 -2.73
N LEU A 74 -5.07 3.77 -3.16
CA LEU A 74 -5.24 2.34 -2.90
C LEU A 74 -5.04 2.02 -1.41
N SER A 75 -4.09 2.66 -0.74
CA SER A 75 -3.88 2.50 0.70
C SER A 75 -5.11 2.95 1.49
N ALA A 76 -5.67 4.12 1.15
CA ALA A 76 -6.87 4.64 1.80
C ALA A 76 -8.08 3.71 1.58
N LEU A 77 -8.25 3.21 0.36
CA LEU A 77 -9.32 2.27 0.03
C LEU A 77 -9.16 0.93 0.76
N HIS A 78 -7.92 0.46 0.95
CA HIS A 78 -7.61 -0.74 1.72
C HIS A 78 -7.95 -0.56 3.20
N THR A 79 -7.50 0.52 3.84
CA THR A 79 -7.86 0.83 5.23
C THR A 79 -9.37 0.96 5.40
N HIS A 80 -10.07 1.60 4.45
CA HIS A 80 -11.52 1.69 4.48
C HIS A 80 -12.18 0.30 4.36
N PHE A 81 -11.69 -0.56 3.47
CA PHE A 81 -12.15 -1.94 3.36
C PHE A 81 -12.04 -2.66 4.71
N LEU A 82 -10.85 -2.66 5.31
CA LEU A 82 -10.63 -3.30 6.61
C LEU A 82 -11.58 -2.74 7.69
N SER A 83 -11.79 -1.42 7.73
CA SER A 83 -12.69 -0.79 8.70
C SER A 83 -14.14 -1.28 8.59
N CYS A 84 -14.60 -1.58 7.37
CA CYS A 84 -15.97 -2.02 7.10
C CYS A 84 -16.24 -3.50 7.43
N TYR A 85 -15.19 -4.30 7.58
CA TYR A 85 -15.28 -5.73 7.91
C TYR A 85 -14.75 -6.04 9.32
N THR A 86 -14.63 -5.04 10.18
CA THR A 86 -14.32 -5.24 11.62
C THR A 86 -15.45 -6.00 12.33
N THR A 87 -15.09 -6.79 13.35
CA THR A 87 -16.03 -7.62 14.12
C THR A 87 -17.12 -6.83 14.83
N ASN A 88 -16.82 -5.58 15.22
CA ASN A 88 -17.75 -4.65 15.85
C ASN A 88 -18.41 -3.66 14.87
N GLY A 89 -18.21 -3.86 13.56
CA GLY A 89 -18.70 -2.97 12.51
C GLY A 89 -20.21 -3.09 12.27
N SER A 90 -20.82 -2.02 11.75
CA SER A 90 -22.22 -2.08 11.28
C SER A 90 -22.37 -3.12 10.17
N PRO A 91 -23.43 -3.97 10.17
CA PRO A 91 -23.73 -4.87 9.06
C PRO A 91 -23.94 -4.16 7.71
N SER A 92 -24.23 -2.85 7.73
CA SER A 92 -24.36 -2.03 6.53
C SER A 92 -23.03 -1.42 6.04
N ALA A 93 -21.93 -1.55 6.79
CA ALA A 93 -20.65 -0.96 6.39
C ALA A 93 -20.12 -1.48 5.04
N PRO A 94 -20.27 -2.77 4.70
CA PRO A 94 -19.87 -3.27 3.37
C PRO A 94 -20.57 -2.58 2.19
N VAL A 95 -21.86 -2.23 2.32
CA VAL A 95 -22.57 -1.51 1.24
C VAL A 95 -22.11 -0.06 1.12
N VAL A 96 -21.70 0.57 2.22
CA VAL A 96 -21.08 1.90 2.20
C VAL A 96 -19.74 1.84 1.47
N TRP A 97 -18.90 0.86 1.79
CA TRP A 97 -17.63 0.65 1.09
C TRP A 97 -17.83 0.46 -0.42
N MET A 98 -18.84 -0.31 -0.84
CA MET A 98 -19.15 -0.50 -2.26
C MET A 98 -19.53 0.80 -2.98
N ARG A 99 -20.25 1.70 -2.30
CA ARG A 99 -20.58 3.02 -2.84
C ARG A 99 -19.31 3.86 -3.02
N ASP A 100 -18.51 3.94 -1.98
CA ASP A 100 -17.32 4.80 -1.98
C ASP A 100 -16.22 4.23 -2.89
N PHE A 101 -16.17 2.90 -3.09
CA PHE A 101 -15.35 2.23 -4.10
C PHE A 101 -15.77 2.61 -5.53
N ALA A 102 -17.06 2.80 -5.80
CA ALA A 102 -17.52 3.25 -7.12
C ALA A 102 -16.95 4.64 -7.46
N ASP A 103 -16.92 5.55 -6.49
CA ASP A 103 -16.34 6.88 -6.63
C ASP A 103 -14.81 6.83 -6.73
N ALA A 104 -14.15 5.97 -5.93
CA ALA A 104 -12.71 5.74 -6.00
C ALA A 104 -12.26 5.26 -7.38
N ARG A 105 -13.06 4.40 -8.05
CA ARG A 105 -12.77 3.94 -9.42
C ARG A 105 -12.79 5.07 -10.45
N ILE A 106 -13.46 6.19 -10.20
CA ILE A 106 -13.40 7.36 -11.07
C ILE A 106 -12.04 8.04 -10.89
N ARG A 107 -11.67 8.34 -9.64
CA ARG A 107 -10.37 8.96 -9.30
C ARG A 107 -9.19 8.12 -9.78
N LEU A 108 -9.23 6.80 -9.58
CA LEU A 108 -8.19 5.88 -10.06
C LEU A 108 -7.98 5.97 -11.58
N ARG A 109 -9.06 6.12 -12.37
CA ARG A 109 -8.93 6.32 -13.82
C ARG A 109 -8.28 7.64 -14.15
N ASP A 110 -8.63 8.70 -13.43
CA ASP A 110 -8.04 10.02 -13.61
C ASP A 110 -6.54 9.99 -13.27
N TRP A 111 -6.16 9.31 -12.18
CA TRP A 111 -4.77 9.07 -11.84
C TRP A 111 -4.04 8.32 -12.94
N VAL A 112 -4.51 7.15 -13.36
CA VAL A 112 -3.89 6.36 -14.43
C VAL A 112 -3.71 7.16 -15.72
N ALA A 113 -4.69 8.01 -16.07
CA ALA A 113 -4.59 8.89 -17.23
C ALA A 113 -3.44 9.92 -17.09
N VAL A 114 -3.19 10.43 -15.88
CA VAL A 114 -2.12 11.39 -15.57
C VAL A 114 -0.75 10.71 -15.52
N CYS A 115 -0.60 9.57 -14.83
CA CYS A 115 0.67 8.84 -14.83
C CYS A 115 1.02 8.35 -16.24
N GLY A 116 0.01 7.98 -17.03
CA GLY A 116 0.20 7.53 -18.42
C GLY A 116 0.72 6.11 -18.53
N THR A 117 0.67 5.36 -17.43
CA THR A 117 1.00 3.94 -17.36
C THR A 117 -0.04 3.11 -18.11
N ARG A 118 0.41 2.03 -18.74
CA ARG A 118 -0.38 1.14 -19.61
C ARG A 118 -0.10 -0.31 -19.24
N LEU A 119 -0.69 -1.24 -19.98
CA LEU A 119 -0.49 -2.67 -19.74
C LEU A 119 0.97 -3.10 -19.99
N ASP A 120 1.62 -2.54 -21.01
CA ASP A 120 2.91 -2.98 -21.55
C ASP A 120 4.05 -1.97 -21.32
N ARG A 121 3.73 -0.76 -20.86
CA ARG A 121 4.69 0.32 -20.68
C ARG A 121 4.27 1.25 -19.57
N ASP A 122 5.27 1.82 -18.93
CA ASP A 122 5.12 2.74 -17.82
C ASP A 122 5.97 4.00 -18.03
N ARG A 123 5.58 5.11 -17.40
CA ARG A 123 6.41 6.31 -17.29
C ARG A 123 6.11 7.02 -15.97
N PRO A 124 7.11 7.66 -15.33
CA PRO A 124 6.84 8.43 -14.13
C PRO A 124 5.79 9.53 -14.33
N THR A 125 5.06 9.82 -13.26
CA THR A 125 4.04 10.87 -13.25
C THR A 125 4.67 12.23 -13.57
N ARG A 126 4.09 12.95 -14.54
CA ARG A 126 4.62 14.26 -14.96
C ARG A 126 4.32 15.29 -13.88
N GLN A 127 5.38 15.84 -13.30
CA GLN A 127 5.27 16.96 -12.39
C GLN A 127 5.25 18.27 -13.19
N THR A 128 4.23 19.09 -12.95
CA THR A 128 4.17 20.43 -13.53
C THR A 128 5.17 21.31 -12.82
N ARG A 129 6.07 21.94 -13.57
CA ARG A 129 7.02 22.90 -13.00
C ARG A 129 6.34 24.18 -12.61
N TRP A 130 6.72 24.71 -11.47
CA TRP A 130 6.42 26.08 -11.09
C TRP A 130 7.56 27.03 -11.48
N PRO A 131 7.28 28.33 -11.69
CA PRO A 131 8.31 29.30 -11.99
C PRO A 131 9.44 29.31 -10.95
N GLY A 132 10.68 29.13 -11.39
CA GLY A 132 11.88 29.11 -10.52
C GLY A 132 12.39 27.72 -10.16
N GLU A 133 11.66 26.65 -10.50
CA GLU A 133 12.12 25.28 -10.26
C GLU A 133 13.12 24.80 -11.31
N ALA A 134 14.13 24.04 -10.86
CA ALA A 134 15.15 23.45 -11.73
C ALA A 134 14.55 22.41 -12.70
N GLU A 135 15.25 22.16 -13.81
CA GLU A 135 14.83 21.15 -14.77
C GLU A 135 15.10 19.73 -14.25
N LEU A 136 14.05 19.06 -13.79
CA LEU A 136 13.98 17.61 -13.58
C LEU A 136 14.31 16.84 -14.87
N PRO A 137 15.11 15.77 -14.78
CA PRO A 137 15.43 14.92 -15.92
C PRO A 137 14.17 14.28 -16.50
N THR A 138 14.10 14.25 -17.84
CA THR A 138 13.03 13.52 -18.52
C THR A 138 13.33 12.04 -18.49
N VAL A 139 12.50 11.26 -17.82
CA VAL A 139 12.56 9.79 -17.85
C VAL A 139 11.64 9.30 -18.98
N GLY A 140 12.20 8.46 -19.86
CA GLY A 140 11.45 7.85 -20.97
C GLY A 140 10.47 6.78 -20.51
N GLU A 141 9.68 6.25 -21.46
CA GLU A 141 8.83 5.07 -21.20
C GLU A 141 9.69 3.83 -20.94
N VAL A 142 9.27 3.01 -19.98
CA VAL A 142 9.89 1.73 -19.60
C VAL A 142 8.92 0.60 -19.95
N GLU A 143 9.42 -0.46 -20.57
CA GLU A 143 8.64 -1.66 -20.88
C GLU A 143 8.32 -2.46 -19.61
N ILE A 144 7.07 -2.90 -19.46
CA ILE A 144 6.62 -3.77 -18.38
C ILE A 144 6.81 -5.23 -18.81
N ARG A 145 7.87 -5.87 -18.32
CA ARG A 145 8.17 -7.28 -18.63
C ARG A 145 7.77 -8.24 -17.51
N ASP A 146 8.07 -7.88 -16.28
CA ASP A 146 7.80 -8.69 -15.08
C ASP A 146 7.38 -7.79 -13.94
N ARG A 147 6.05 -7.70 -13.72
CA ARG A 147 5.47 -6.89 -12.63
C ARG A 147 5.85 -7.40 -11.26
N THR A 148 5.98 -8.70 -11.07
CA THR A 148 6.32 -9.27 -9.76
C THR A 148 7.77 -8.95 -9.44
N GLY A 149 8.70 -9.23 -10.36
CA GLY A 149 10.11 -8.90 -10.17
C GLY A 149 10.36 -7.41 -9.96
N ASP A 150 9.64 -6.55 -10.69
CA ASP A 150 9.71 -5.09 -10.52
C ASP A 150 9.25 -4.64 -9.13
N PHE A 151 8.15 -5.21 -8.64
CA PHE A 151 7.63 -4.92 -7.31
C PHE A 151 8.62 -5.34 -6.21
N GLU A 152 9.20 -6.54 -6.31
CA GLU A 152 10.23 -7.02 -5.37
C GLU A 152 11.44 -6.08 -5.32
N GLU A 153 11.91 -5.64 -6.49
CA GLU A 153 13.03 -4.72 -6.58
C GLU A 153 12.68 -3.35 -5.97
N PHE A 154 11.48 -2.85 -6.23
CA PHE A 154 10.99 -1.59 -5.69
C PHE A 154 10.93 -1.62 -4.16
N VAL A 155 10.30 -2.64 -3.58
CA VAL A 155 10.18 -2.78 -2.11
C VAL A 155 11.57 -2.89 -1.48
N ARG A 156 12.46 -3.73 -2.04
CA ARG A 156 13.84 -3.85 -1.56
C ARG A 156 14.58 -2.51 -1.60
N ALA A 157 14.42 -1.73 -2.67
CA ALA A 157 15.06 -0.43 -2.80
C ALA A 157 14.52 0.58 -1.76
N ASP A 158 13.21 0.59 -1.50
CA ASP A 158 12.58 1.46 -0.50
C ASP A 158 13.03 1.11 0.92
N VAL A 159 13.00 -0.18 1.29
CA VAL A 159 13.47 -0.67 2.61
C VAL A 159 14.92 -0.29 2.84
N LEU A 160 15.80 -0.53 1.86
CA LEU A 160 17.22 -0.14 1.96
C LEU A 160 17.39 1.38 2.08
N ARG A 161 16.57 2.18 1.39
CA ARG A 161 16.58 3.64 1.51
C ARG A 161 16.23 4.06 2.93
N ARG A 162 15.16 3.51 3.51
CA ARG A 162 14.71 3.82 4.88
C ARG A 162 15.75 3.43 5.92
N ARG A 163 16.34 2.22 5.82
CA ARG A 163 17.43 1.78 6.72
C ARG A 163 18.64 2.72 6.69
N ARG A 164 19.03 3.21 5.50
CA ARG A 164 20.13 4.18 5.38
C ARG A 164 19.79 5.50 6.07
N LEU A 165 18.56 5.99 5.92
CA LEU A 165 18.13 7.23 6.56
C LEU A 165 18.13 7.09 8.09
N GLN A 166 17.63 5.97 8.63
CA GLN A 166 17.64 5.71 10.06
C GLN A 166 19.08 5.71 10.62
N HIS A 167 19.99 4.98 9.96
CA HIS A 167 21.39 4.94 10.38
C HIS A 167 22.05 6.33 10.36
N LEU A 168 21.70 7.19 9.39
CA LEU A 168 22.23 8.55 9.34
C LEU A 168 21.73 9.42 10.50
N ILE A 169 20.46 9.26 10.89
CA ILE A 169 19.87 9.96 12.05
C ILE A 169 20.59 9.52 13.33
N ASP A 170 20.69 8.21 13.55
CA ASP A 170 21.32 7.64 14.75
C ASP A 170 22.81 8.07 14.90
N THR A 171 23.52 8.20 13.78
CA THR A 171 24.92 8.66 13.75
C THR A 171 25.06 10.17 13.99
N THR A 172 24.03 10.96 13.67
CA THR A 172 24.04 12.42 13.85
C THR A 172 23.67 12.82 15.29
N ASP A 173 22.87 12.00 15.95
CA ASP A 173 22.44 12.18 17.34
C ASP A 173 23.40 11.56 18.39
N SER A 174 24.47 10.89 17.96
CA SER A 174 25.53 10.29 18.81
C SER A 174 26.78 11.16 18.92
#